data_AF-A0A6B0WXR1-F1
#
_entry.id   AF-A0A6B0WXR1-F1
#
_cell.length_a   1.000
_cell.length_b   1.000
_cell.length_c   1.000
_cell.angle_alpha   90.00
_cell.angle_beta   90.00
_cell.angle_gamma   90.00
#
_symmetry.space_group_name_H-M   'P 1'
#
loop_
_entity.id
_entity.type
_entity.pdbx_description
1 polymer ?
#
loop_
_entity_poly.entity_id
_entity_poly.type
_entity_poly.pdbx_seq_one_letter_code
_entity_poly.pdbx_strand_id
1 'polypeptide(L)'
;MPTYPKVKSVTALPNLKLRVTFVSGKVKIYNCAPLITEDAFRPLKDEAFFKNVRVDTAGYGISWDDYVDLSESELWVNGITVSSL
;
A
#
# COMPACT_ATOMS: atom_id res chain seq x y z
N MET A 1 7.54 19.69 -7.85
CA MET A 1 7.59 18.29 -7.39
C MET A 1 6.55 17.50 -8.17
N PRO A 2 6.83 16.25 -8.59
CA PRO A 2 5.82 15.43 -9.25
C PRO A 2 4.64 15.18 -8.31
N THR A 3 3.42 15.25 -8.85
CA THR A 3 2.19 14.95 -8.12
C THR A 3 1.79 13.51 -8.41
N TYR A 4 1.75 12.67 -7.39
CA TYR A 4 1.29 11.30 -7.50
C TYR A 4 -0.23 11.24 -7.30
N PRO A 5 -0.94 10.32 -7.96
CA PRO A 5 -2.37 10.20 -7.75
C PRO A 5 -2.63 9.69 -6.34
N LYS A 6 -3.69 10.20 -5.71
CA LYS A 6 -4.13 9.77 -4.38
C LYS A 6 -4.61 8.32 -4.38
N VAL A 7 -4.44 7.67 -3.25
CA VAL A 7 -5.01 6.34 -2.98
C VAL A 7 -6.52 6.49 -2.81
N LYS A 8 -7.29 5.69 -3.56
CA LYS A 8 -8.75 5.61 -3.45
C LYS A 8 -9.19 4.46 -2.55
N SER A 9 -8.53 3.30 -2.68
CA SER A 9 -8.81 2.12 -1.84
C SER A 9 -7.60 1.19 -1.82
N VAL A 10 -7.51 0.40 -0.76
CA VAL A 10 -6.49 -0.64 -0.56
C VAL A 10 -7.17 -1.92 -0.10
N THR A 11 -6.62 -3.06 -0.52
CA THR A 11 -7.06 -4.38 -0.07
C THR A 11 -5.84 -5.25 0.16
N ALA A 12 -5.74 -5.83 1.35
CA ALA A 12 -4.73 -6.85 1.64
C ALA A 12 -4.99 -8.12 0.84
N LEU A 13 -3.94 -8.67 0.26
CA LEU A 13 -3.92 -9.93 -0.47
C LEU A 13 -2.96 -10.92 0.21
N PRO A 14 -3.05 -12.22 -0.10
CA PRO A 14 -2.07 -13.20 0.38
C PRO A 14 -0.64 -12.85 -0.02
N ASN A 15 0.33 -13.40 0.72
CA ASN A 15 1.78 -13.24 0.49
C ASN A 15 2.27 -11.78 0.59
N LEU A 16 1.79 -11.03 1.59
CA LEU A 16 2.20 -9.65 1.86
C LEU A 16 2.01 -8.71 0.66
N LYS A 17 0.93 -8.91 -0.10
CA LYS A 17 0.62 -8.06 -1.25
C LYS A 17 -0.54 -7.14 -0.93
N LEU A 18 -0.51 -5.97 -1.52
CA LEU A 18 -1.62 -5.03 -1.50
C LEU A 18 -2.13 -4.80 -2.91
N ARG A 19 -3.45 -4.79 -3.08
CA ARG A 19 -4.09 -4.21 -4.25
C ARG A 19 -4.47 -2.77 -3.94
N VAL A 20 -3.81 -1.83 -4.61
CA VAL A 20 -4.02 -0.39 -4.43
C VAL A 20 -4.73 0.16 -5.66
N THR A 21 -5.89 0.79 -5.45
CA THR A 21 -6.59 1.52 -6.51
C THR A 21 -6.40 3.00 -6.29
N PHE A 22 -5.97 3.71 -7.32
CA PHE A 22 -5.75 5.16 -7.28
C PHE A 22 -6.97 5.93 -7.80
N VAL A 23 -7.10 7.21 -7.44
CA VAL A 23 -8.18 8.08 -7.93
C VAL A 23 -8.19 8.23 -9.45
N SER A 24 -7.05 8.00 -10.10
CA SER A 24 -6.91 7.94 -11.57
C SER A 24 -7.57 6.71 -12.20
N GLY A 25 -8.08 5.76 -11.40
CA GLY A 25 -8.65 4.49 -11.85
C GLY A 25 -7.61 3.38 -12.05
N LYS A 26 -6.31 3.70 -12.05
CA LYS A 26 -5.26 2.68 -12.16
C LYS A 26 -5.20 1.82 -10.90
N VAL A 27 -4.95 0.53 -11.10
CA VAL A 27 -4.77 -0.46 -10.03
C VAL A 27 -3.33 -0.97 -10.07
N LYS A 28 -2.70 -1.07 -8.91
CA LYS A 28 -1.36 -1.62 -8.73
C LYS A 28 -1.35 -2.71 -7.68
N ILE A 29 -0.46 -3.69 -7.88
CA ILE A 29 -0.09 -4.66 -6.86
C ILE A 29 1.25 -4.23 -6.26
N TYR A 30 1.25 -3.99 -4.96
CA TYR A 30 2.46 -3.66 -4.20
C TYR A 30 2.88 -4.86 -3.36
N ASN A 31 4.18 -5.17 -3.35
CA ASN A 31 4.75 -6.28 -2.59
C ASN A 31 5.44 -5.73 -1.34
N CYS A 32 4.88 -5.98 -0.16
CA CYS A 32 5.44 -5.55 1.12
C CYS A 32 6.53 -6.50 1.64
N ALA A 33 6.77 -7.66 1.01
CA ALA A 33 7.76 -8.62 1.48
C ALA A 33 9.19 -8.05 1.62
N PRO A 34 9.67 -7.13 0.74
CA PRO A 34 10.96 -6.49 0.96
C PRO A 34 11.00 -5.59 2.19
N LEU A 35 9.89 -4.95 2.57
CA LEU A 35 9.86 -4.00 3.69
C LEU A 35 10.14 -4.66 5.03
N ILE A 36 9.71 -5.91 5.22
CA ILE A 36 9.82 -6.61 6.51
C ILE A 36 11.27 -6.93 6.92
N THR A 37 12.26 -6.64 6.06
CA THR A 37 13.68 -6.66 6.42
C THR A 37 14.06 -5.49 7.33
N GLU A 38 13.31 -4.40 7.25
CA GLU A 38 13.45 -3.25 8.14
C GLU A 38 12.60 -3.43 9.40
N ASP A 39 13.16 -3.04 10.54
CA ASP A 39 12.55 -3.28 11.84
C ASP A 39 11.19 -2.58 12.00
N ALA A 40 11.03 -1.40 11.40
CA ALA A 40 9.79 -0.62 11.41
C ALA A 40 8.61 -1.37 10.75
N PHE A 41 8.87 -2.24 9.76
CA PHE A 41 7.83 -2.95 9.01
C PHE A 41 7.68 -4.41 9.41
N ARG A 42 8.44 -4.90 10.40
CA ARG A 42 8.27 -6.27 10.94
C ARG A 42 6.83 -6.58 11.41
N PRO A 43 6.04 -5.63 11.97
CA PRO A 43 4.65 -5.90 12.32
C PRO A 43 3.79 -6.41 11.16
N LEU A 44 4.14 -6.08 9.91
CA LEU A 44 3.42 -6.57 8.72
C LEU A 44 3.47 -8.09 8.54
N LYS A 45 4.34 -8.81 9.27
CA LYS A 45 4.38 -10.28 9.28
C LYS A 45 3.16 -10.90 9.97
N ASP A 46 2.51 -10.17 10.88
CA ASP A 46 1.26 -10.62 11.48
C ASP A 46 0.10 -10.40 10.50
N GLU A 47 -0.64 -11.46 10.19
CA GLU A 47 -1.68 -11.42 9.17
C GLU A 47 -2.87 -10.56 9.57
N ALA A 48 -3.24 -10.56 10.86
CA ALA A 48 -4.36 -9.76 11.36
C ALA A 48 -4.00 -8.27 11.32
N PHE A 49 -2.78 -7.93 11.73
CA PHE A 49 -2.21 -6.60 11.57
C PHE A 49 -2.21 -6.22 10.10
N PHE A 50 -1.62 -7.02 9.21
CA PHE A 50 -1.53 -6.71 7.77
C PHE A 50 -2.90 -6.45 7.11
N LYS A 51 -3.93 -7.19 7.52
CA LYS A 51 -5.31 -7.01 7.01
C LYS A 51 -6.00 -5.74 7.50
N ASN A 52 -5.50 -5.10 8.56
CA ASN A 52 -6.05 -3.84 9.08
C ASN A 52 -5.58 -2.59 8.31
N VAL A 53 -4.92 -2.77 7.16
CA VAL A 53 -4.51 -1.69 6.27
C VAL A 53 -5.71 -0.81 5.90
N ARG A 54 -5.53 0.51 5.97
CA ARG A 54 -6.55 1.51 5.63
C ARG A 54 -5.93 2.64 4.81
N VAL A 55 -6.75 3.32 4.02
CA VAL A 55 -6.33 4.55 3.34
C VAL A 55 -6.27 5.68 4.36
N ASP A 56 -5.20 6.48 4.32
CA ASP A 56 -5.08 7.64 5.20
C ASP A 56 -6.05 8.76 4.85
N THR A 57 -6.28 9.64 5.82
CA THR A 57 -7.07 10.84 5.63
C THR A 57 -6.56 11.63 4.42
N ALA A 58 -7.48 11.98 3.51
CA ALA A 58 -7.21 12.68 2.25
C ALA A 58 -6.42 11.90 1.16
N GLY A 59 -6.11 10.62 1.38
CA GLY A 59 -5.62 9.68 0.34
C GLY A 59 -4.14 9.83 -0.03
N TYR A 60 -3.31 10.43 0.82
CA TYR A 60 -1.86 10.59 0.61
C TYR A 60 -1.05 9.36 1.01
N GLY A 61 -1.70 8.27 1.41
CA GLY A 61 -1.03 7.06 1.84
C GLY A 61 -1.99 6.01 2.32
N ILE A 62 -1.41 4.98 2.92
CA ILE A 62 -2.09 3.95 3.69
C ILE A 62 -1.37 3.78 5.02
N SER A 63 -2.10 3.38 6.04
CA SER A 63 -1.55 3.05 7.35
C SER A 63 -2.13 1.76 7.90
N TRP A 64 -1.40 1.17 8.83
CA TRP A 64 -1.88 0.08 9.69
C TRP A 64 -2.13 0.60 11.11
N ASP A 65 -1.28 1.49 11.58
CA ASP A 65 -1.36 2.20 12.86
C ASP A 65 -0.65 3.56 12.75
N ASP A 66 -0.34 4.19 13.89
CA ASP A 66 0.32 5.50 13.93
C ASP A 66 1.83 5.43 13.60
N TYR A 67 2.39 4.23 13.42
CA TYR A 67 3.82 4.00 13.25
C TYR A 67 4.19 3.32 11.93
N VAL A 68 3.24 2.63 11.29
CA VAL A 68 3.45 1.87 10.07
C VAL A 68 2.54 2.41 8.98
N ASP A 69 3.13 3.15 8.05
CA ASP A 69 2.47 3.77 6.91
C ASP A 69 3.30 3.66 5.62
N LEU A 70 2.64 3.88 4.48
CA LEU A 70 3.27 4.02 3.17
C LEU A 70 2.62 5.16 2.39
N SER A 71 3.44 6.05 1.84
CA SER A 71 2.95 7.16 1.00
C SER A 71 2.36 6.67 -0.32
N GLU A 72 1.47 7.48 -0.91
CA GLU A 72 0.94 7.25 -2.25
C GLU A 72 2.04 7.20 -3.33
N SER A 73 3.12 7.96 -3.13
CA SER A 73 4.26 7.99 -4.04
C SER A 73 5.02 6.65 -4.07
N GLU A 74 5.27 6.05 -2.91
CA GLU A 74 5.89 4.74 -2.75
C GLU A 74 5.06 3.66 -3.46
N LEU A 75 3.75 3.62 -3.16
CA LEU A 75 2.81 2.68 -3.75
C LEU A 75 2.71 2.84 -5.28
N TRP A 76 2.79 4.08 -5.77
CA TRP A 76 2.70 4.36 -7.20
C TRP A 76 3.96 3.96 -7.96
N VAL A 77 5.13 4.31 -7.45
CA VAL A 77 6.42 4.10 -8.12
C VAL A 77 6.78 2.62 -8.11
N ASN A 78 6.66 1.95 -6.96
CA ASN A 78 7.13 0.58 -6.78
C ASN A 78 6.03 -0.48 -6.98
N GLY A 79 4.77 -0.07 -7.11
CA GLY A 79 3.66 -0.98 -7.43
C GLY A 79 3.63 -1.39 -8.91
N ILE A 80 3.35 -2.67 -9.17
CA ILE A 80 3.20 -3.20 -10.53
C ILE A 80 1.78 -2.91 -11.02
N THR A 81 1.66 -2.20 -12.14
CA THR A 81 0.36 -1.94 -12.78
C THR A 81 -0.24 -3.27 -13.23
N VAL A 82 -1.47 -3.54 -12.80
CA VAL A 82 -2.26 -4.65 -13.33
C VAL A 82 -3.14 -4.11 -14.43
N SER A 83 -2.97 -4.62 -15.64
CA SER A 83 -3.94 -4.47 -16.71
C SER A 83 -5.16 -5.30 -16.35
N SER A 84 -6.35 -4.70 -16.39
CA SER A 84 -7.55 -5.48 -16.67
C SER A 84 -7.33 -6.15 -18.03
N LEU A 85 -7.56 -7.46 -18.14
CA LEU A 85 -7.83 -8.07 -19.43
C LEU A 85 -9.09 -7.44 -20.04
#